data_AF-A0A925JUL9-F1
#
_entry.id   AF-A0A925JUL9-F1
#
_cell.length_a   1.000
_cell.length_b   1.000
_cell.length_c   1.000
_cell.angle_alpha   90.00
_cell.angle_beta   90.00
_cell.angle_gamma   90.00
#
_symmetry.space_group_name_H-M   'P 1'
#
loop_
_entity.id
_entity.type
_entity.pdbx_description
1 polymer ?
#
loop_
_entity_poly.entity_id
_entity_poly.type
_entity_poly.pdbx_seq_one_letter_code
_entity_poly.pdbx_strand_id
1 'polypeptide(L)'
;MLAEYFESPLRIQEIRRCPAGHLLEGFAQVLYEVGYAKLTARRHLRSAEHLVHWTGRRGIPVTGLEERCIGEFSHHLNRCRCTGYGRSHRLELENGVRLFIGYLRRTGVLTNPIKEESVERPALLVSFGCWMRQQRGTCDATLYNYGLDLRDLLKDVGEDPAAFNAQMLRKFVLERTQQCGWAAAKRCITAVRAFLRFLR
;
A
#
# COMPACT_ATOMS: atom_id res chain seq x y z
N MET A 1 -13.06 -7.92 13.45
CA MET A 1 -12.48 -8.31 12.15
C MET A 1 -11.13 -8.99 12.21
N LEU A 2 -10.28 -8.74 13.21
CA LEU A 2 -9.00 -9.46 13.31
C LEU A 2 -9.19 -10.99 13.38
N ALA A 3 -10.29 -11.48 13.95
CA ALA A 3 -10.64 -12.90 14.00
C ALA A 3 -10.88 -13.55 12.61
N GLU A 4 -11.27 -12.77 11.59
CA GLU A 4 -11.38 -13.28 10.21
C GLU A 4 -10.01 -13.68 9.65
N TYR A 5 -8.97 -13.01 10.15
CA TYR A 5 -7.61 -13.17 9.70
C TYR A 5 -6.76 -13.97 10.65
N PHE A 6 -6.95 -13.98 11.96
CA PHE A 6 -6.07 -14.71 12.89
C PHE A 6 -6.84 -15.73 13.70
N GLU A 7 -6.34 -16.96 13.74
CA GLU A 7 -6.96 -18.05 14.52
C GLU A 7 -6.56 -18.01 16.00
N SER A 8 -5.37 -17.48 16.31
CA SER A 8 -4.86 -17.41 17.68
C SER A 8 -5.50 -16.26 18.47
N PRO A 9 -6.24 -16.54 19.56
CA PRO A 9 -6.82 -15.50 20.41
C PRO A 9 -5.75 -14.62 21.07
N LEU A 10 -4.60 -15.20 21.42
CA LEU A 10 -3.47 -14.47 21.98
C LEU A 10 -2.95 -13.43 20.99
N ARG A 11 -2.80 -13.81 19.71
CA ARG A 11 -2.36 -12.88 18.66
C ARG A 11 -3.32 -11.72 18.46
N ILE A 12 -4.63 -11.98 18.50
CA ILE A 12 -5.65 -10.93 18.41
C ILE A 12 -5.55 -9.97 19.61
N GLN A 13 -5.37 -10.50 20.82
CA GLN A 13 -5.21 -9.68 22.01
C GLN A 13 -3.92 -8.84 21.97
N GLU A 14 -2.80 -9.37 21.51
CA GLU A 14 -1.57 -8.61 21.32
C GLU A 14 -1.77 -7.39 20.41
N ILE A 15 -2.42 -7.60 19.26
CA ILE A 15 -2.71 -6.51 18.32
C ILE A 15 -3.60 -5.44 18.98
N ARG A 16 -4.64 -5.86 19.71
CA ARG A 16 -5.57 -4.95 20.40
C ARG A 16 -4.94 -4.17 21.53
N ARG A 17 -3.97 -4.76 22.25
CA ARG A 17 -3.24 -4.11 23.36
C ARG A 17 -2.21 -3.10 22.89
N CYS A 18 -1.84 -3.10 21.61
CA CYS A 18 -0.98 -2.09 21.03
C CYS A 18 -1.63 -0.69 21.16
N PRO A 19 -0.86 0.40 21.38
CA PRO A 19 -1.42 1.75 21.50
C PRO A 19 -2.32 2.19 20.33
N ALA A 20 -2.13 1.64 19.14
CA ALA A 20 -2.98 1.86 17.96
C ALA A 20 -3.84 0.64 17.59
N GLY A 21 -4.13 -0.25 18.54
CA GLY A 21 -4.85 -1.50 18.30
C GLY A 21 -6.24 -1.31 17.70
N HIS A 22 -6.96 -0.25 18.11
CA HIS A 22 -8.25 0.11 17.53
C HIS A 22 -8.12 0.53 16.04
N LEU A 23 -7.04 1.22 15.67
CA LEU A 23 -6.77 1.58 14.27
C LEU A 23 -6.46 0.35 13.43
N LEU A 24 -5.75 -0.63 13.98
CA LEU A 24 -5.45 -1.90 13.32
C LEU A 24 -6.69 -2.78 13.15
N GLU A 25 -7.60 -2.79 14.13
CA GLU A 25 -8.90 -3.47 14.03
C GLU A 25 -9.78 -2.83 12.94
N GLY A 26 -9.88 -1.49 12.90
CA GLY A 26 -10.61 -0.79 11.84
C GLY A 26 -9.97 -0.99 10.46
N PHE A 27 -8.65 -1.05 10.37
CA PHE A 27 -7.97 -1.40 9.13
C PHE A 27 -8.27 -2.84 8.69
N ALA A 28 -8.37 -3.79 9.62
CA ALA A 28 -8.80 -5.15 9.32
C ALA A 28 -10.23 -5.19 8.76
N GLN A 29 -11.13 -4.36 9.27
CA GLN A 29 -12.49 -4.22 8.71
C GLN A 29 -12.46 -3.75 7.25
N VAL A 30 -11.69 -2.71 6.94
CA VAL A 30 -11.57 -2.23 5.55
C VAL A 30 -10.99 -3.29 4.62
N LEU A 31 -9.98 -4.04 5.06
CA LEU A 31 -9.42 -5.12 4.24
C LEU A 31 -10.45 -6.23 3.97
N TYR A 32 -11.36 -6.47 4.91
CA TYR A 32 -12.40 -7.49 4.76
C TYR A 32 -13.49 -7.04 3.79
N GLU A 33 -13.99 -5.83 3.94
CA GLU A 33 -15.03 -5.25 3.07
C GLU A 33 -14.57 -5.17 1.61
N VAL A 34 -13.29 -4.84 1.40
CA VAL A 34 -12.69 -4.79 0.05
C VAL A 34 -12.45 -6.21 -0.52
N GLY A 35 -12.56 -7.26 0.29
CA GLY A 35 -12.44 -8.65 -0.14
C GLY A 35 -11.01 -9.14 -0.30
N TYR A 36 -10.05 -8.61 0.50
CA TYR A 36 -8.69 -9.11 0.47
C TYR A 36 -8.60 -10.55 0.97
N ALA A 37 -7.88 -11.40 0.22
CA ALA A 37 -7.56 -12.76 0.65
C ALA A 37 -6.81 -12.75 2.00
N LYS A 38 -7.11 -13.73 2.87
CA LYS A 38 -6.60 -13.78 4.25
C LYS A 38 -5.09 -13.58 4.35
N LEU A 39 -4.31 -14.29 3.52
CA LEU A 39 -2.85 -14.19 3.54
C LEU A 39 -2.35 -12.77 3.19
N THR A 40 -2.99 -12.13 2.21
CA THR A 40 -2.65 -10.76 1.78
C THR A 40 -3.02 -9.75 2.86
N ALA A 41 -4.22 -9.87 3.44
CA ALA A 41 -4.66 -9.01 4.53
C ALA A 41 -3.73 -9.11 5.76
N ARG A 42 -3.31 -10.33 6.14
CA ARG A 42 -2.30 -10.54 7.21
C ARG A 42 -0.99 -9.80 6.94
N ARG A 43 -0.51 -9.77 5.68
CA ARG A 43 0.72 -9.05 5.31
C ARG A 43 0.55 -7.54 5.44
N HIS A 44 -0.59 -7.00 5.00
CA HIS A 44 -0.89 -5.58 5.16
C HIS A 44 -1.04 -5.18 6.63
N LEU A 45 -1.73 -5.99 7.43
CA LEU A 45 -1.84 -5.79 8.89
C LEU A 45 -0.48 -5.80 9.56
N ARG A 46 0.38 -6.77 9.23
CA ARG A 46 1.76 -6.82 9.75
C ARG A 46 2.58 -5.58 9.35
N SER A 47 2.35 -5.03 8.16
CA SER A 47 3.02 -3.81 7.71
C SER A 47 2.56 -2.60 8.52
N ALA A 48 1.26 -2.49 8.79
CA ALA A 48 0.68 -1.44 9.64
C ALA A 48 1.19 -1.56 11.09
N GLU A 49 1.20 -2.77 11.66
CA GLU A 49 1.77 -3.03 12.98
C GLU A 49 3.24 -2.60 13.07
N HIS A 50 4.04 -2.86 12.03
CA HIS A 50 5.43 -2.44 12.01
C HIS A 50 5.59 -0.92 12.04
N LEU A 51 4.74 -0.19 11.30
CA LEU A 51 4.72 1.27 11.34
C LEU A 51 4.32 1.79 12.73
N VAL A 52 3.28 1.22 13.34
CA VAL A 52 2.85 1.56 14.70
C VAL A 52 3.95 1.31 15.72
N HIS A 53 4.63 0.16 15.62
CA HIS A 53 5.77 -0.18 16.47
C HIS A 53 6.93 0.79 16.30
N TRP A 54 7.26 1.15 15.06
CA TRP A 54 8.34 2.09 14.75
C TRP A 54 8.04 3.51 15.25
N THR A 55 6.83 4.02 15.00
CA THR A 55 6.38 5.34 15.47
C THR A 55 6.35 5.42 16.99
N GLY A 56 5.82 4.38 17.66
CA GLY A 56 5.82 4.28 19.12
C GLY A 56 7.21 4.34 19.73
N ARG A 57 8.20 3.68 19.12
CA ARG A 57 9.61 3.77 19.58
C ARG A 57 10.25 5.15 19.40
N ARG A 58 9.71 6.00 18.52
CA ARG A 58 10.18 7.37 18.31
C ARG A 58 9.34 8.41 19.04
N GLY A 59 8.34 7.98 19.83
CA GLY A 59 7.42 8.88 20.52
C GLY A 59 6.50 9.66 19.56
N ILE A 60 6.34 9.19 18.32
CA ILE A 60 5.49 9.84 17.32
C ILE A 60 4.10 9.21 17.44
N PRO A 61 3.05 9.98 17.75
CA PRO A 61 1.69 9.45 17.74
C PRO A 61 1.27 9.13 16.30
N VAL A 62 0.56 8.02 16.10
CA VAL A 62 0.09 7.60 14.75
C VAL A 62 -0.82 8.65 14.10
N THR A 63 -1.58 9.39 14.92
CA THR A 63 -2.43 10.52 14.48
C THR A 63 -1.63 11.71 13.94
N GLY A 64 -0.37 11.87 14.38
CA GLY A 64 0.55 12.93 13.95
C GLY A 64 1.55 12.48 12.89
N LEU A 65 1.26 11.40 12.15
CA LEU A 65 2.12 10.96 11.05
C LEU A 65 2.18 12.03 9.95
N GLU A 66 3.39 12.45 9.60
CA GLU A 66 3.69 13.41 8.53
C GLU A 66 4.38 12.73 7.34
N GLU A 67 4.45 13.38 6.17
CA GLU A 67 5.14 12.83 4.98
C GLU A 67 6.61 12.47 5.30
N ARG A 68 7.28 13.32 6.09
CA ARG A 68 8.66 13.06 6.55
C ARG A 68 8.76 11.72 7.29
N CYS A 69 7.76 11.38 8.09
CA CYS A 69 7.75 10.13 8.86
C CYS A 69 7.65 8.91 7.93
N ILE A 70 6.94 9.04 6.81
CA ILE A 70 6.85 7.98 5.79
C ILE A 70 8.23 7.78 5.14
N GLY A 71 8.89 8.86 4.74
CA GLY A 71 10.24 8.79 4.17
C GLY A 71 11.27 8.19 5.13
N GLU A 72 11.23 8.60 6.40
CA GLU A 72 12.08 8.04 7.45
C GLU A 72 11.78 6.56 7.73
N PHE A 73 10.52 6.16 7.70
CA PHE A 73 10.14 4.76 7.84
C PHE A 73 10.66 3.93 6.66
N SER A 74 10.51 4.40 5.41
CA SER A 74 11.08 3.75 4.23
C SER A 74 12.61 3.62 4.32
N HIS A 75 13.30 4.65 4.82
CA HIS A 75 14.75 4.55 5.07
C HIS A 75 15.07 3.53 6.16
N HIS A 76 14.28 3.49 7.24
CA HIS A 76 14.41 2.49 8.30
C HIS A 76 14.28 1.06 7.76
N LEU A 77 13.37 0.80 6.81
CA LEU A 77 13.20 -0.53 6.22
C LEU A 77 14.48 -1.08 5.59
N ASN A 78 15.36 -0.23 5.05
CA ASN A 78 16.62 -0.66 4.43
C ASN A 78 17.61 -1.27 5.44
N ARG A 79 17.48 -0.94 6.73
CA ARG A 79 18.36 -1.40 7.81
C ARG A 79 17.57 -1.92 9.02
N CYS A 80 16.35 -2.38 8.79
CA CYS A 80 15.43 -2.73 9.87
C CYS A 80 15.99 -3.88 10.72
N ARG A 81 16.08 -3.63 12.03
CA ARG A 81 16.43 -4.62 13.07
C ARG A 81 15.31 -4.81 14.09
N CYS A 82 14.07 -4.46 13.73
CA CYS A 82 12.93 -4.62 14.62
C CYS A 82 12.64 -6.11 14.84
N THR A 83 12.74 -6.55 16.10
CA THR A 83 12.37 -7.91 16.53
C THR A 83 10.95 -8.22 16.07
N GLY A 84 10.75 -9.40 15.44
CA GLY A 84 9.44 -9.80 14.92
C GLY A 84 9.05 -9.20 13.56
N TYR A 85 9.83 -8.28 13.00
CA TYR A 85 9.53 -7.64 11.69
C TYR A 85 10.60 -7.87 10.62
N GLY A 86 11.64 -8.66 10.93
CA GLY A 86 12.68 -9.02 9.95
C GLY A 86 12.15 -9.90 8.81
N ARG A 87 12.77 -9.77 7.62
CA ARG A 87 12.58 -10.59 6.40
C ARG A 87 11.34 -10.31 5.53
N SER A 88 10.56 -9.26 5.78
CA SER A 88 9.49 -8.89 4.85
C SER A 88 10.02 -8.01 3.72
N HIS A 89 9.51 -8.20 2.50
CA HIS A 89 9.99 -7.48 1.35
C HIS A 89 9.62 -5.99 1.42
N ARG A 90 10.57 -5.08 1.12
CA ARG A 90 10.38 -3.63 1.22
C ARG A 90 9.09 -3.13 0.55
N LEU A 91 8.90 -3.42 -0.73
CA LEU A 91 7.70 -2.98 -1.45
C LEU A 91 6.39 -3.58 -0.91
N GLU A 92 6.40 -4.80 -0.35
CA GLU A 92 5.19 -5.36 0.29
C GLU A 92 4.85 -4.61 1.58
N LEU A 93 5.86 -4.25 2.37
CA LEU A 93 5.71 -3.42 3.56
C LEU A 93 5.23 -2.00 3.21
N GLU A 94 5.87 -1.37 2.23
CA GLU A 94 5.49 -0.03 1.76
C GLU A 94 4.06 -0.01 1.22
N ASN A 95 3.64 -1.04 0.48
CA ASN A 95 2.26 -1.15 0.01
C ASN A 95 1.26 -1.30 1.15
N GLY A 96 1.55 -2.14 2.15
CA GLY A 96 0.72 -2.27 3.34
C GLY A 96 0.64 -0.98 4.16
N VAL A 97 1.74 -0.25 4.27
CA VAL A 97 1.79 1.07 4.93
C VAL A 97 1.01 2.12 4.16
N ARG A 98 1.15 2.19 2.83
CA ARG A 98 0.36 3.09 1.97
C ARG A 98 -1.14 2.84 2.11
N LEU A 99 -1.55 1.56 2.16
CA LEU A 99 -2.93 1.16 2.41
C LEU A 99 -3.42 1.65 3.77
N PHE A 100 -2.62 1.45 4.81
CA PHE A 100 -2.97 1.86 6.17
C PHE A 100 -3.07 3.38 6.30
N ILE A 101 -2.11 4.14 5.75
CA ILE A 101 -2.15 5.61 5.73
C ILE A 101 -3.37 6.10 4.94
N GLY A 102 -3.67 5.50 3.80
CA GLY A 102 -4.87 5.82 3.02
C GLY A 102 -6.16 5.56 3.81
N TYR A 103 -6.19 4.51 4.63
CA TYR A 103 -7.27 4.27 5.59
C TYR A 103 -7.36 5.38 6.64
N LEU A 104 -6.25 5.70 7.33
CA LEU A 104 -6.21 6.74 8.37
C LEU A 104 -6.64 8.12 7.86
N ARG A 105 -6.32 8.44 6.59
CA ARG A 105 -6.78 9.67 5.93
C ARG A 105 -8.29 9.68 5.74
N ARG A 106 -8.85 8.61 5.15
CA ARG A 106 -10.29 8.51 4.89
C ARG A 106 -11.14 8.53 6.16
N THR A 107 -10.61 8.03 7.27
CA THR A 107 -11.30 8.05 8.56
C THR A 107 -11.04 9.30 9.39
N GLY A 108 -10.30 10.28 8.87
CA GLY A 108 -10.02 11.54 9.56
C GLY A 108 -9.12 11.40 10.80
N VAL A 109 -8.40 10.29 10.94
CA VAL A 109 -7.55 10.01 12.11
C VAL A 109 -6.24 10.78 12.07
N LEU A 110 -5.74 11.11 10.87
CA LEU A 110 -4.57 11.97 10.73
C LEU A 110 -4.97 13.43 10.98
N THR A 111 -4.42 14.02 12.03
CA THR A 111 -4.73 15.40 12.45
C THR A 111 -3.93 16.43 11.67
N ASN A 112 -2.74 16.06 11.20
CA ASN A 112 -1.97 16.89 10.31
C ASN A 112 -2.33 16.53 8.87
N PRO A 113 -2.70 17.48 7.99
CA PRO A 113 -2.68 17.21 6.57
C PRO A 113 -1.21 16.92 6.23
N ILE A 114 -0.85 15.65 6.16
CA ILE A 114 0.26 15.24 5.31
C ILE A 114 -0.06 15.89 3.98
N LYS A 115 0.71 16.93 3.59
CA LYS A 115 0.46 17.76 2.41
C LYS A 115 -0.14 16.84 1.37
N GLU A 116 -1.43 17.01 1.13
CA GLU A 116 -1.97 16.57 -0.13
C GLU A 116 -1.15 17.39 -1.12
N GLU A 117 -0.05 16.82 -1.64
CA GLU A 117 0.01 16.80 -3.09
C GLU A 117 -1.38 16.30 -3.45
N SER A 118 -2.23 17.22 -3.88
CA SER A 118 -3.59 16.97 -4.30
C SER A 118 -3.56 15.73 -5.17
N VAL A 119 -3.76 14.56 -4.56
CA VAL A 119 -3.94 13.32 -5.30
C VAL A 119 -5.40 13.38 -5.68
N GLU A 120 -5.74 14.35 -6.53
CA GLU A 120 -6.65 14.01 -7.61
C GLU A 120 -6.10 12.72 -8.16
N ARG A 121 -6.83 11.64 -7.91
CA ARG A 121 -6.49 10.35 -8.46
C ARG A 121 -6.29 10.63 -9.95
N PRO A 122 -5.08 10.41 -10.51
CA PRO A 122 -4.79 10.79 -11.89
C PRO A 122 -5.96 10.41 -12.77
N ALA A 123 -6.49 11.33 -13.56
CA ALA A 123 -7.69 11.10 -14.36
C ALA A 123 -7.51 9.85 -15.23
N LEU A 124 -6.27 9.58 -15.65
CA LEU A 124 -5.87 8.38 -16.34
C LEU A 124 -6.03 7.09 -15.51
N LEU A 125 -5.76 7.11 -14.20
CA LEU A 125 -6.04 5.98 -13.29
C LEU A 125 -7.53 5.77 -13.03
N VAL A 126 -8.31 6.86 -12.96
CA VAL A 126 -9.77 6.76 -12.84
C VAL A 126 -10.32 6.04 -14.07
N SER A 127 -9.93 6.52 -15.26
CA SER A 127 -10.35 5.96 -16.55
C SER A 127 -9.91 4.51 -16.72
N PHE A 128 -8.66 4.20 -16.37
CA PHE A 128 -8.15 2.82 -16.33
C PHE A 128 -8.99 1.92 -15.41
N GLY A 129 -9.35 2.41 -14.21
CA GLY A 129 -10.19 1.69 -13.27
C GLY A 129 -11.57 1.37 -13.84
N CYS A 130 -12.22 2.34 -14.49
CA CYS A 130 -13.49 2.13 -15.17
C CYS A 130 -13.37 1.09 -16.30
N TRP A 131 -12.35 1.21 -17.15
CA TRP A 131 -12.10 0.27 -18.24
C TRP A 131 -11.87 -1.15 -17.72
N MET A 132 -11.09 -1.33 -16.65
CA MET A 132 -10.84 -2.65 -16.06
C MET A 132 -12.11 -3.29 -15.47
N ARG A 133 -13.02 -2.49 -14.88
CA ARG A 133 -14.31 -3.02 -14.41
C ARG A 133 -15.17 -3.47 -15.59
N GLN A 134 -15.29 -2.63 -16.62
CA GLN A 134 -16.12 -2.91 -17.79
C GLN A 134 -15.60 -4.08 -18.63
N GLN A 135 -14.30 -4.11 -18.93
CA GLN A 135 -13.71 -5.04 -19.88
C GLN A 135 -13.21 -6.34 -19.24
N ARG A 136 -12.96 -6.35 -17.93
CA ARG A 136 -12.32 -7.49 -17.24
C ARG A 136 -13.00 -7.90 -15.94
N GLY A 137 -14.10 -7.26 -15.54
CA GLY A 137 -14.81 -7.57 -14.29
C GLY A 137 -13.92 -7.51 -13.05
N THR A 138 -12.88 -6.67 -13.07
CA THR A 138 -11.84 -6.69 -12.04
C THR A 138 -12.35 -6.09 -10.73
N CYS A 139 -12.10 -6.78 -9.61
CA CYS A 139 -12.51 -6.30 -8.29
C CYS A 139 -11.70 -5.10 -7.81
N ASP A 140 -12.29 -4.32 -6.91
CA ASP A 140 -11.69 -3.09 -6.38
C ASP A 140 -10.38 -3.33 -5.63
N ALA A 141 -10.21 -4.46 -4.95
CA ALA A 141 -8.95 -4.85 -4.32
C ALA A 141 -7.80 -4.92 -5.33
N THR A 142 -8.06 -5.49 -6.51
CA THR A 142 -7.06 -5.62 -7.57
C THR A 142 -6.75 -4.29 -8.21
N LEU A 143 -7.77 -3.45 -8.47
CA LEU A 143 -7.57 -2.10 -9.01
C LEU A 143 -6.82 -1.21 -8.06
N TYR A 144 -7.14 -1.28 -6.77
CA TYR A 144 -6.42 -0.56 -5.73
C TYR A 144 -4.95 -0.96 -5.75
N ASN A 145 -4.67 -2.27 -5.76
CA ASN A 145 -3.31 -2.78 -5.82
C ASN A 145 -2.59 -2.33 -7.10
N TYR A 146 -3.22 -2.37 -8.27
CA TYR A 146 -2.60 -1.86 -9.51
C TYR A 146 -2.31 -0.36 -9.42
N GLY A 147 -3.23 0.41 -8.83
CA GLY A 147 -3.06 1.83 -8.60
C GLY A 147 -1.87 2.20 -7.72
N LEU A 148 -1.39 1.31 -6.85
CA LEU A 148 -0.17 1.55 -6.05
C LEU A 148 1.08 1.66 -6.92
N ASP A 149 1.26 0.75 -7.89
CA ASP A 149 2.43 0.79 -8.78
C ASP A 149 2.23 1.84 -9.87
N LEU A 150 1.02 1.92 -10.44
CA LEU A 150 0.74 2.84 -11.54
C LEU A 150 0.76 4.32 -11.10
N ARG A 151 0.40 4.64 -9.86
CA ARG A 151 0.54 6.02 -9.35
C ARG A 151 2.01 6.43 -9.30
N ASP A 152 2.89 5.53 -8.88
CA ASP A 152 4.32 5.83 -8.88
C ASP A 152 4.85 6.01 -10.31
N LEU A 153 4.41 5.17 -11.26
CA LEU A 153 4.73 5.36 -12.68
C LEU A 153 4.27 6.73 -13.20
N LEU A 154 3.06 7.16 -12.85
CA LEU A 154 2.51 8.44 -13.31
C LEU A 154 3.16 9.65 -12.64
N LYS A 155 3.71 9.51 -11.43
CA LYS A 155 4.53 10.57 -10.83
C LYS A 155 5.80 10.85 -11.64
N ASP A 156 6.40 9.81 -12.20
CA ASP A 156 7.65 9.94 -12.96
C ASP A 156 7.42 10.36 -14.42
N VAL A 157 6.29 9.94 -15.02
CA VAL A 157 6.03 10.10 -16.47
C VAL A 157 4.97 11.16 -16.80
N GLY A 158 4.05 11.44 -15.89
CA GLY A 158 2.86 12.24 -16.15
C GLY A 158 1.70 11.44 -16.76
N GLU A 159 0.62 12.13 -17.13
CA GLU A 159 -0.62 11.53 -17.64
C GLU A 159 -0.74 11.52 -19.18
N ASP A 160 0.24 12.05 -19.91
CA ASP A 160 0.21 12.05 -21.38
C ASP A 160 0.50 10.64 -21.94
N PRO A 161 -0.45 9.98 -22.62
CA PRO A 161 -0.22 8.67 -23.24
C PRO A 161 0.95 8.66 -24.24
N ALA A 162 1.27 9.79 -24.88
CA ALA A 162 2.38 9.89 -25.83
C ALA A 162 3.77 9.89 -25.14
N ALA A 163 3.84 10.23 -23.85
CA ALA A 163 5.08 10.22 -23.08
C ALA A 163 5.57 8.81 -22.73
N PHE A 164 4.71 7.79 -22.83
CA PHE A 164 5.06 6.42 -22.50
C PHE A 164 5.88 5.75 -23.60
N ASN A 165 7.20 5.68 -23.41
CA ASN A 165 8.09 4.89 -24.27
C ASN A 165 8.54 3.57 -23.63
N ALA A 166 8.96 2.64 -24.49
CA ALA A 166 9.34 1.29 -24.08
C ALA A 166 10.58 1.24 -23.17
N GLN A 167 11.51 2.19 -23.30
CA GLN A 167 12.73 2.23 -22.48
C GLN A 167 12.40 2.62 -21.04
N MET A 168 11.58 3.66 -20.84
CA MET A 168 11.12 4.11 -19.53
C MET A 168 10.32 3.02 -18.80
N LEU A 169 9.39 2.36 -19.49
CA LEU A 169 8.60 1.28 -18.90
C LEU A 169 9.48 0.09 -18.48
N ARG A 170 10.48 -0.29 -19.29
CA ARG A 170 11.44 -1.34 -18.93
C ARG A 170 12.24 -0.95 -17.69
N LYS A 171 12.75 0.29 -17.64
CA LYS A 171 13.50 0.81 -16.49
C LYS A 171 12.65 0.78 -15.22
N PHE A 172 11.44 1.31 -15.26
CA PHE A 172 10.50 1.29 -14.14
C PHE A 172 10.23 -0.12 -13.62
N VAL A 173 9.91 -1.06 -14.52
CA VAL A 173 9.65 -2.46 -14.13
C VAL A 173 10.90 -3.10 -13.52
N LEU A 174 12.08 -2.88 -14.08
CA LEU A 174 13.33 -3.43 -13.54
C LEU A 174 13.63 -2.90 -12.14
N GLU A 175 13.56 -1.58 -11.94
CA GLU A 175 13.78 -0.95 -10.63
C GLU A 175 12.78 -1.45 -9.59
N ARG A 176 11.51 -1.61 -9.97
CA ARG A 176 10.47 -2.15 -9.10
C ARG A 176 10.69 -3.62 -8.76
N THR A 177 11.01 -4.44 -9.75
CA THR A 177 11.19 -5.89 -9.54
C THR A 177 12.41 -6.23 -8.70
N GLN A 178 13.48 -5.43 -8.76
CA GLN A 178 14.65 -5.58 -7.88
C GLN A 178 14.35 -5.25 -6.41
N GLN A 179 13.32 -4.45 -6.14
CA GLN A 179 12.94 -3.99 -4.80
C GLN A 179 11.74 -4.76 -4.22
N CYS A 180 11.23 -5.78 -4.92
CA CYS A 180 10.09 -6.60 -4.50
C CYS A 180 10.29 -8.11 -4.69
N GLY A 181 9.49 -8.90 -3.96
CA GLY A 181 9.46 -10.35 -4.14
C GLY A 181 8.73 -10.73 -5.43
N TRP A 182 8.88 -11.98 -5.87
CA TRP A 182 8.31 -12.47 -7.12
C TRP A 182 6.81 -12.18 -7.31
N ALA A 183 6.00 -12.31 -6.24
CA ALA A 183 4.57 -12.05 -6.31
C ALA A 183 4.24 -10.57 -6.60
N ALA A 184 4.95 -9.66 -5.94
CA ALA A 184 4.81 -8.22 -6.16
C ALA A 184 5.36 -7.81 -7.54
N ALA A 185 6.45 -8.44 -8.00
CA ALA A 185 7.00 -8.23 -9.34
C ALA A 185 5.99 -8.61 -10.43
N LYS A 186 5.41 -9.81 -10.30
CA LYS A 186 4.37 -10.30 -11.21
C LYS A 186 3.15 -9.37 -11.24
N ARG A 187 2.73 -8.89 -10.08
CA ARG A 187 1.62 -7.91 -9.96
C ARG A 187 1.93 -6.61 -10.69
N CYS A 188 3.11 -6.02 -10.47
CA CYS A 188 3.55 -4.80 -11.14
C CYS A 188 3.57 -4.97 -12.67
N ILE A 189 4.18 -6.04 -13.17
CA ILE A 189 4.21 -6.36 -14.61
C ILE A 189 2.79 -6.50 -15.17
N THR A 190 1.90 -7.18 -14.43
CA THR A 190 0.51 -7.38 -14.87
C THR A 190 -0.25 -6.05 -14.92
N ALA A 191 -0.09 -5.20 -13.91
CA ALA A 191 -0.68 -3.87 -13.85
C ALA A 191 -0.23 -3.01 -15.04
N VAL A 192 1.09 -2.94 -15.29
CA VAL A 192 1.65 -2.17 -16.42
C VAL A 192 1.15 -2.70 -17.75
N ARG A 193 1.11 -4.04 -17.95
CA ARG A 193 0.58 -4.63 -19.20
C ARG A 193 -0.90 -4.35 -19.40
N ALA A 194 -1.70 -4.38 -18.35
CA ALA A 194 -3.12 -4.04 -18.43
C ALA A 194 -3.31 -2.55 -18.76
N PHE A 195 -2.53 -1.69 -18.13
CA PHE A 195 -2.54 -0.25 -18.35
C PHE A 195 -2.17 0.11 -19.80
N LEU A 196 -1.10 -0.46 -20.35
CA LEU A 196 -0.73 -0.25 -21.76
C LEU A 196 -1.77 -0.75 -22.76
N ARG A 197 -2.62 -1.72 -22.39
CA ARG A 197 -3.74 -2.14 -23.23
C ARG A 197 -4.91 -1.18 -23.18
N PHE A 198 -5.07 -0.45 -22.07
CA PHE A 198 -6.06 0.60 -21.94
C PHE A 198 -5.66 1.86 -22.72
N LEU A 199 -4.36 2.14 -22.85
CA LEU A 199 -3.85 3.27 -23.65
C LEU A 199 -3.88 3.04 -25.18
N ARG A 200 -4.31 1.86 -25.63
CA ARG A 200 -4.45 1.52 -27.05
C ARG A 200 -5.90 1.62 -27.46
#